data_AF-A0A829CCA2-F1
#
_entry.id   AF-A0A829CCA2-F1
#
_cell.length_a   1.000
_cell.length_b   1.000
_cell.length_c   1.000
_cell.angle_alpha   90.00
_cell.angle_beta   90.00
_cell.angle_gamma   90.00
#
_symmetry.space_group_name_H-M   'P 1'
#
loop_
_entity.id
_entity.type
_entity.pdbx_description
1 polymer ?
#
loop_
_entity_poly.entity_id
_entity_poly.type
_entity_poly.pdbx_seq_one_letter_code
_entity_poly.pdbx_strand_id
1 'polypeptide(L)'
;MRRWKRVETRDGPRFRSSLAPHEAALLKNLAGAMIGLLDDRDSSSPSDELEEITGIKTGHAQRPGDPTLRRLLPDFYRPDDLDDDDPTAVDGSESFNAALRSLHEPEIIDAKRVAAQQLLDTVPDNGGRLELTESDANAWIAAVNDLRLALGVMLEIGPRGPERLPGNHPLAAHFNVYQWLTVLQEYLVLVLMGSR
;
A
#
# COMPACT_ATOMS: atom_id res chain seq x y z
N MET A 1 -1.56 -6.45 -18.88
CA MET A 1 -2.67 -7.10 -18.17
C MET A 1 -3.93 -6.95 -18.99
N ARG A 2 -4.82 -7.95 -19.01
CA ARG A 2 -6.11 -7.83 -19.70
C ARG A 2 -7.09 -6.99 -18.87
N ARG A 3 -8.09 -6.38 -19.52
CA ARG A 3 -9.17 -5.66 -18.81
C ARG A 3 -9.93 -6.63 -17.90
N TRP A 4 -10.34 -6.12 -16.75
CA TRP A 4 -11.22 -6.85 -15.83
C TRP A 4 -12.61 -7.03 -16.43
N LYS A 5 -13.27 -8.13 -16.09
CA LYS A 5 -14.67 -8.40 -16.43
C LYS A 5 -15.44 -8.74 -15.16
N ARG A 6 -16.52 -8.00 -14.90
CA ARG A 6 -17.51 -8.36 -13.88
C ARG A 6 -18.42 -9.47 -14.40
N VAL A 7 -18.65 -10.49 -13.57
CA VAL A 7 -19.57 -11.59 -13.84
C VAL A 7 -20.44 -11.78 -12.62
N GLU A 8 -21.76 -11.66 -12.78
CA GLU A 8 -22.70 -11.96 -11.71
C GLU A 8 -22.82 -13.47 -11.53
N THR A 9 -22.66 -13.95 -10.29
CA THR A 9 -22.84 -15.36 -9.92
C THR A 9 -23.87 -15.49 -8.81
N ARG A 10 -24.22 -16.73 -8.42
CA ARG A 10 -25.17 -16.96 -7.32
C ARG A 10 -24.65 -16.47 -5.97
N ASP A 11 -23.33 -16.43 -5.81
CA ASP A 11 -22.64 -16.05 -4.56
C ASP A 11 -22.15 -14.60 -4.60
N GLY A 12 -22.67 -13.78 -5.51
CA GLY A 12 -22.27 -12.39 -5.72
C GLY A 12 -21.36 -12.19 -6.95
N PRO A 13 -20.85 -10.97 -7.15
CA PRO A 13 -20.04 -10.63 -8.30
C PRO A 13 -18.64 -11.27 -8.23
N ARG A 14 -18.15 -11.67 -9.40
CA ARG A 14 -16.78 -12.14 -9.63
C ARG A 14 -16.07 -11.23 -10.60
N PHE A 15 -14.78 -10.99 -10.36
CA PHE A 15 -13.94 -10.13 -11.19
C PHE A 15 -12.85 -10.94 -11.85
N ARG A 16 -12.94 -11.10 -13.18
CA ARG A 16 -12.05 -11.97 -13.95
C ARG A 16 -11.05 -11.17 -14.75
N SER A 17 -9.80 -11.60 -14.74
CA SER A 17 -8.75 -11.08 -15.63
C SER A 17 -7.74 -12.17 -15.97
N SER A 18 -6.63 -11.78 -16.60
CA SER A 18 -5.48 -12.64 -16.78
C SER A 18 -4.17 -11.87 -16.70
N LEU A 19 -3.16 -12.51 -16.12
CA LEU A 19 -1.78 -12.02 -16.02
C LEU A 19 -0.87 -12.81 -16.96
N ALA A 20 0.12 -12.14 -17.54
CA ALA A 20 1.28 -12.83 -18.11
C ALA A 20 2.19 -13.38 -16.99
N PRO A 21 3.03 -14.40 -17.25
CA PRO A 21 3.90 -14.98 -16.24
C PRO A 21 4.81 -13.96 -15.54
N HIS A 22 5.39 -13.03 -16.31
CA HIS A 22 6.24 -11.97 -15.76
C HIS A 22 5.46 -10.94 -14.94
N GLU A 23 4.19 -10.68 -15.27
CA GLU A 23 3.32 -9.79 -14.48
C GLU A 23 2.99 -10.41 -13.12
N ALA A 24 2.69 -11.71 -13.10
CA ALA A 24 2.44 -12.45 -11.87
C ALA A 24 3.69 -12.50 -10.97
N ALA A 25 4.85 -12.84 -11.54
CA ALA A 25 6.11 -12.84 -10.81
C ALA A 25 6.46 -11.45 -10.24
N LEU A 26 6.23 -10.40 -11.03
CA LEU A 26 6.44 -9.02 -10.59
C LEU A 26 5.54 -8.65 -9.40
N LEU A 27 4.23 -8.94 -9.46
CA LEU A 27 3.31 -8.69 -8.36
C LEU A 27 3.73 -9.44 -7.09
N LYS A 28 4.12 -10.71 -7.22
CA LYS A 28 4.57 -11.51 -6.08
C LYS A 28 5.81 -10.93 -5.43
N ASN A 29 6.80 -10.52 -6.23
CA ASN A 29 8.02 -9.91 -5.71
C ASN A 29 7.74 -8.58 -5.02
N LEU A 30 6.91 -7.71 -5.61
CA LEU A 30 6.56 -6.41 -5.03
C LEU A 30 5.78 -6.55 -3.73
N ALA A 31 4.76 -7.41 -3.71
CA ALA A 31 3.96 -7.66 -2.50
C ALA A 31 4.78 -8.33 -1.40
N GLY A 32 5.63 -9.30 -1.74
CA GLY A 32 6.54 -9.93 -0.78
C GLY A 32 7.54 -8.94 -0.17
N ALA A 33 8.13 -8.06 -0.99
CA ALA A 33 9.02 -7.01 -0.50
C ALA A 33 8.30 -6.02 0.43
N MET A 34 7.05 -5.66 0.11
CA MET A 34 6.23 -4.79 0.95
C MET A 34 5.86 -5.45 2.30
N ILE A 35 5.50 -6.73 2.30
CA ILE A 35 5.27 -7.49 3.54
C ILE A 35 6.53 -7.51 4.39
N GLY A 36 7.70 -7.83 3.80
CA GLY A 36 8.96 -7.80 4.53
C GLY A 36 9.28 -6.44 5.17
N LEU A 37 9.05 -5.34 4.44
CA LEU A 37 9.22 -3.98 4.97
C LEU A 37 8.29 -3.69 6.16
N LEU A 38 7.04 -4.17 6.11
CA LEU A 38 6.08 -4.03 7.20
C LEU A 38 6.44 -4.94 8.39
N ASP A 39 6.94 -6.15 8.14
CA ASP A 39 7.48 -7.11 9.13
C ASP A 39 8.65 -6.52 9.91
N ASP A 40 9.60 -5.90 9.23
CA ASP A 40 10.73 -5.23 9.87
C ASP A 40 10.28 -4.06 10.75
N ARG A 41 9.27 -3.30 10.31
CA ARG A 41 8.71 -2.19 11.10
C ARG A 41 8.02 -2.69 12.36
N ASP A 42 7.15 -3.67 12.24
CA ASP A 42 6.36 -4.18 13.37
C ASP A 42 7.22 -4.94 14.39
N SER A 43 8.20 -5.72 13.93
CA SER A 43 9.09 -6.49 14.80
C SER A 43 10.08 -5.63 15.59
N SER A 44 10.36 -4.42 15.12
CA SER A 44 11.18 -3.43 15.83
C SER A 44 10.39 -2.54 16.79
N SER A 45 9.07 -2.77 16.94
CA SER A 45 8.23 -2.01 17.87
C SER A 45 8.66 -2.28 19.32
N PRO A 46 8.66 -1.27 20.20
CA PRO A 46 8.92 -1.50 21.62
C PRO A 46 7.84 -2.42 22.19
N SER A 47 8.23 -3.56 22.75
CA SER A 47 7.33 -4.35 23.59
C SER A 47 7.20 -3.64 24.94
N ASP A 48 6.02 -3.12 25.25
CA ASP A 48 5.76 -2.46 26.54
C ASP A 48 5.40 -3.52 27.60
N GLU A 49 5.87 -3.35 28.85
CA GLU A 49 5.45 -4.17 29.99
C GLU A 49 3.91 -4.14 30.17
N LEU A 50 3.27 -3.04 29.73
CA LEU A 50 1.81 -2.93 29.68
C LEU A 50 1.15 -3.82 28.62
N GLU A 51 1.82 -4.18 27.52
CA GLU A 51 1.29 -5.11 26.52
C GLU A 51 1.15 -6.52 27.12
N GLU A 52 2.13 -6.97 27.93
CA GLU A 52 2.06 -8.26 28.63
C GLU A 52 0.89 -8.33 29.62
N ILE A 53 0.50 -7.18 30.18
CA ILE A 53 -0.57 -7.07 31.18
C ILE A 53 -1.94 -6.87 30.53
N THR A 54 -2.02 -6.09 29.46
CA THR A 54 -3.30 -5.66 28.84
C THR A 54 -3.65 -6.41 27.57
N GLY A 55 -2.68 -7.07 26.92
CA GLY A 55 -2.82 -7.67 25.60
C GLY A 55 -2.96 -6.66 24.45
N ILE A 56 -2.80 -5.35 24.73
CA ILE A 56 -2.87 -4.30 23.71
C ILE A 56 -1.47 -4.09 23.14
N LYS A 57 -1.28 -4.49 21.88
CA LYS A 57 -0.05 -4.24 21.15
C LYS A 57 0.11 -2.74 20.91
N THR A 58 1.22 -2.19 21.41
CA THR A 58 1.55 -0.78 21.18
C THR A 58 2.53 -0.67 20.03
N GLY A 59 2.23 0.23 19.09
CA GLY A 59 3.09 0.57 17.97
C GLY A 59 4.14 1.60 18.34
N HIS A 60 4.92 1.99 17.33
CA HIS A 60 5.94 3.02 17.47
C HIS A 60 5.35 4.39 17.80
N ALA A 61 6.00 5.13 18.70
CA ALA A 61 5.74 6.56 18.84
C ALA A 61 6.41 7.36 17.71
N GLN A 62 7.61 6.95 17.31
CA GLN A 62 8.44 7.67 16.34
C GLN A 62 8.00 7.42 14.90
N ARG A 63 8.07 8.47 14.07
CA ARG A 63 7.81 8.36 12.63
C ARG A 63 8.79 7.38 11.97
N PRO A 64 8.40 6.68 10.90
CA PRO A 64 9.34 5.86 10.15
C PRO A 64 10.50 6.69 9.58
N GLY A 65 11.73 6.20 9.79
CA GLY A 65 12.95 6.78 9.23
C GLY A 65 13.05 6.56 7.72
N ASP A 66 12.61 5.39 7.26
CA ASP A 66 12.55 5.06 5.83
C ASP A 66 11.45 5.88 5.11
N PRO A 67 11.76 6.55 3.99
CA PRO A 67 10.79 7.36 3.24
C PRO A 67 9.62 6.56 2.66
N THR A 68 9.83 5.28 2.31
CA THR A 68 8.78 4.40 1.78
C THR A 68 7.77 4.08 2.87
N LEU A 69 8.24 3.62 4.03
CA LEU A 69 7.39 3.41 5.21
C LEU A 69 6.69 4.68 5.63
N ARG A 70 7.34 5.85 5.60
CA ARG A 70 6.70 7.12 5.93
C ARG A 70 5.57 7.47 4.96
N ARG A 71 5.64 7.03 3.71
CA ARG A 71 4.57 7.22 2.73
C ARG A 71 3.40 6.25 2.93
N LEU A 72 3.70 5.02 3.37
CA LEU A 72 2.71 3.99 3.68
C LEU A 72 2.02 4.20 5.03
N LEU A 73 2.77 4.72 6.01
CA LEU A 73 2.37 5.00 7.39
C LEU A 73 2.57 6.51 7.68
N PRO A 74 1.80 7.39 7.03
CA PRO A 74 1.93 8.83 7.22
C PRO A 74 1.49 9.25 8.63
N ASP A 75 1.86 10.48 9.02
CA ASP A 75 1.26 11.15 10.16
C ASP A 75 -0.26 11.28 9.99
N PHE A 76 -1.00 11.15 11.09
CA PHE A 76 -2.46 11.26 11.14
C PHE A 76 -2.93 12.70 10.99
N TYR A 77 -2.14 13.62 11.54
CA TYR A 77 -2.41 15.05 11.51
C TYR A 77 -1.23 15.78 10.87
N ARG A 78 -1.54 16.59 9.86
CA ARG A 78 -0.64 17.62 9.34
C ARG A 78 -1.27 18.97 9.65
N PRO A 79 -0.57 19.86 10.36
CA PRO A 79 -1.05 21.22 10.48
C PRO A 79 -0.91 21.90 9.11
N ASP A 80 -2.02 22.00 8.39
CA ASP A 80 -2.05 22.61 7.04
C ASP A 80 -1.97 24.16 7.09
N ASP A 81 -2.02 24.78 8.29
CA ASP A 81 -2.17 26.23 8.47
C ASP A 81 -1.33 26.82 9.64
N LEU A 82 -0.34 26.11 10.19
CA LEU A 82 0.56 26.72 11.16
C LEU A 82 1.65 27.49 10.43
N ASP A 83 1.88 28.76 10.82
CA ASP A 83 3.16 29.40 10.57
C ASP A 83 4.23 28.46 11.16
N ASP A 84 5.07 27.87 10.30
CA ASP A 84 6.16 26.93 10.64
C ASP A 84 7.14 27.50 11.71
N ASP A 85 6.97 28.78 12.07
CA ASP A 85 7.76 29.55 13.03
C ASP A 85 7.26 29.48 14.49
N ASP A 86 6.15 28.81 14.83
CA ASP A 86 5.75 28.54 16.25
C ASP A 86 6.22 27.15 16.73
N PRO A 87 7.30 27.05 17.53
CA PRO A 87 7.84 25.77 17.99
C PRO A 87 6.88 25.00 18.91
N THR A 88 5.96 25.69 19.59
CA THR A 88 5.06 25.07 20.56
C THR A 88 3.93 24.30 19.88
N ALA A 89 3.46 24.80 18.73
CA ALA A 89 2.44 24.15 17.93
C ALA A 89 3.00 22.93 17.16
N VAL A 90 4.28 22.97 16.77
CA VAL A 90 5.00 21.84 16.19
C VAL A 90 5.19 20.70 17.20
N ASP A 91 5.59 21.02 18.44
CA ASP A 91 5.80 20.02 19.51
C ASP A 91 4.48 19.32 19.91
N GLY A 92 3.39 20.09 20.04
CA GLY A 92 2.06 19.53 20.30
C GLY A 92 1.58 18.59 19.18
N SER A 93 1.84 18.94 17.92
CA SER A 93 1.48 18.12 16.76
C SER A 93 2.28 16.83 16.68
N GLU A 94 3.56 16.84 17.03
CA GLU A 94 4.38 15.62 17.09
C GLU A 94 3.94 14.70 18.22
N SER A 95 3.71 15.25 19.42
CA SER A 95 3.21 14.46 20.56
C SER A 95 1.88 13.78 20.24
N PHE A 96 0.96 14.51 19.59
CA PHE A 96 -0.32 13.96 19.15
C PHE A 96 -0.17 12.85 18.11
N ASN A 97 0.65 13.07 17.07
CA ASN A 97 0.93 12.04 16.06
C ASN A 97 1.63 10.81 16.66
N ALA A 98 2.53 11.00 17.63
CA ALA A 98 3.21 9.91 18.32
C ALA A 98 2.23 9.02 19.10
N ALA A 99 1.28 9.64 19.82
CA ALA A 99 0.24 8.90 20.53
C ALA A 99 -0.67 8.11 19.57
N LEU A 100 -1.13 8.74 18.49
CA LEU A 100 -1.99 8.07 17.50
C LEU A 100 -1.27 6.93 16.77
N ARG A 101 0.01 7.11 16.44
CA ARG A 101 0.83 6.05 15.85
C ARG A 101 1.00 4.87 16.79
N SER A 102 1.31 5.12 18.05
CA SER A 102 1.43 4.06 19.05
C SER A 102 0.12 3.26 19.18
N LEU A 103 -1.03 3.90 19.04
CA LEU A 103 -2.32 3.22 19.14
C LEU A 103 -2.74 2.47 17.86
N HIS A 104 -2.50 3.04 16.69
CA HIS A 104 -3.13 2.59 15.43
C HIS A 104 -2.16 1.96 14.43
N GLU A 105 -0.86 2.22 14.52
CA GLU A 105 0.12 1.67 13.56
C GLU A 105 0.08 0.14 13.48
N PRO A 106 -0.07 -0.64 14.59
CA PRO A 106 -0.14 -2.09 14.50
C PRO A 106 -1.31 -2.60 13.66
N GLU A 107 -2.51 -2.03 13.85
CA GLU A 107 -3.70 -2.40 13.09
C GLU A 107 -3.58 -2.00 11.61
N ILE A 108 -3.01 -0.83 11.33
CA ILE A 108 -2.77 -0.38 9.96
C ILE A 108 -1.76 -1.31 9.26
N ILE A 109 -0.68 -1.69 9.93
CA ILE A 109 0.30 -2.64 9.41
C ILE A 109 -0.37 -3.99 9.11
N ASP A 110 -1.16 -4.52 10.04
CA ASP A 110 -1.86 -5.78 9.85
C ASP A 110 -2.83 -5.73 8.66
N ALA A 111 -3.65 -4.68 8.57
CA ALA A 111 -4.57 -4.49 7.44
C ALA A 111 -3.84 -4.45 6.08
N LYS A 112 -2.68 -3.77 6.02
CA LYS A 112 -1.85 -3.72 4.81
C LYS A 112 -1.25 -5.08 4.47
N ARG A 113 -0.76 -5.83 5.47
CA ARG A 113 -0.26 -7.20 5.30
C ARG A 113 -1.33 -8.13 4.79
N VAL A 114 -2.52 -8.12 5.40
CA VAL A 114 -3.65 -8.96 4.99
C VAL A 114 -4.03 -8.67 3.54
N ALA A 115 -4.11 -7.39 3.15
CA ALA A 115 -4.40 -7.03 1.75
C ALA A 115 -3.32 -7.54 0.78
N ALA A 116 -2.04 -7.39 1.13
CA ALA A 116 -0.92 -7.89 0.34
C ALA A 116 -0.90 -9.42 0.24
N GLN A 117 -1.20 -10.11 1.34
CA GLN A 117 -1.27 -11.57 1.39
C GLN A 117 -2.44 -12.10 0.55
N GLN A 118 -3.62 -11.47 0.64
CA GLN A 118 -4.76 -11.82 -0.23
C GLN A 118 -4.45 -11.63 -1.71
N LEU A 119 -3.67 -10.59 -2.07
CA LEU A 119 -3.14 -10.44 -3.42
C LEU A 119 -2.22 -11.63 -3.77
N LEU A 120 -1.27 -12.00 -2.93
CA LEU A 120 -0.37 -13.13 -3.17
C LEU A 120 -1.11 -14.46 -3.35
N ASP A 121 -2.10 -14.72 -2.51
CA ASP A 121 -2.90 -15.95 -2.50
C ASP A 121 -3.74 -16.11 -3.77
N THR A 122 -4.10 -14.99 -4.41
CA THR A 122 -4.97 -14.96 -5.60
C THR A 122 -4.21 -14.75 -6.92
N VAL A 123 -2.92 -14.40 -6.89
CA VAL A 123 -2.07 -14.33 -8.09
C VAL A 123 -1.60 -15.73 -8.51
N PRO A 124 -1.93 -16.19 -9.73
CA PRO A 124 -1.46 -17.50 -10.23
C PRO A 124 0.06 -17.57 -10.37
N ASP A 125 0.69 -18.68 -9.96
CA ASP A 125 2.16 -18.85 -9.95
C ASP A 125 2.83 -18.59 -11.30
N ASN A 126 2.23 -19.08 -12.38
CA ASN A 126 2.78 -18.98 -13.74
C ASN A 126 2.00 -17.97 -14.60
N GLY A 127 1.28 -17.04 -13.97
CA GLY A 127 0.27 -16.24 -14.65
C GLY A 127 -0.91 -17.07 -15.14
N GLY A 128 -1.72 -16.50 -16.02
CA GLY A 128 -2.96 -17.10 -16.50
C GLY A 128 -4.20 -16.39 -15.98
N ARG A 129 -5.33 -17.10 -15.99
CA ARG A 129 -6.62 -16.54 -15.56
C ARG A 129 -6.66 -16.39 -14.04
N LEU A 130 -7.20 -15.27 -13.58
CA LEU A 130 -7.53 -15.06 -12.18
C LEU A 130 -9.00 -14.63 -12.05
N GLU A 131 -9.60 -15.00 -10.94
CA GLU A 131 -10.96 -14.65 -10.55
C GLU A 131 -10.94 -14.20 -9.10
N LEU A 132 -11.47 -13.01 -8.83
CA LEU A 132 -11.54 -12.42 -7.50
C LEU A 132 -12.99 -12.37 -7.00
N THR A 133 -13.17 -12.60 -5.70
CA THR A 133 -14.36 -12.14 -4.97
C THR A 133 -14.38 -10.60 -4.92
N GLU A 134 -15.48 -10.01 -4.48
CA GLU A 134 -15.51 -8.57 -4.17
C GLU A 134 -14.56 -8.19 -3.03
N SER A 135 -14.42 -9.04 -2.02
CA SER A 135 -13.45 -8.84 -0.93
C SER A 135 -12.02 -8.83 -1.46
N ASP A 136 -11.64 -9.83 -2.25
CA ASP A 136 -10.28 -9.92 -2.81
C ASP A 136 -10.01 -8.76 -3.77
N ALA A 137 -11.01 -8.29 -4.52
CA ALA A 137 -10.88 -7.14 -5.39
C ALA A 137 -10.60 -5.84 -4.60
N ASN A 138 -11.24 -5.64 -3.45
CA ASN A 138 -10.94 -4.51 -2.56
C ASN A 138 -9.54 -4.63 -1.95
N ALA A 139 -9.14 -5.84 -1.54
CA ALA A 139 -7.79 -6.12 -1.05
C ALA A 139 -6.72 -5.83 -2.11
N TRP A 140 -6.97 -6.23 -3.36
CA TRP A 140 -6.12 -5.89 -4.50
C TRP A 140 -5.99 -4.39 -4.70
N ILE A 141 -7.07 -3.61 -4.59
CA ILE A 141 -7.00 -2.15 -4.70
C ILE A 141 -6.09 -1.58 -3.61
N ALA A 142 -6.26 -2.01 -2.36
CA ALA A 142 -5.44 -1.54 -1.24
C ALA A 142 -3.96 -1.91 -1.44
N ALA A 143 -3.67 -3.17 -1.75
CA ALA A 143 -2.30 -3.65 -1.97
C ALA A 143 -1.63 -2.97 -3.17
N VAL A 144 -2.30 -2.90 -4.33
CA VAL A 144 -1.74 -2.24 -5.52
C VAL A 144 -1.53 -0.75 -5.28
N ASN A 145 -2.42 -0.09 -4.55
CA ASN A 145 -2.23 1.29 -4.15
C ASN A 145 -0.95 1.44 -3.31
N ASP A 146 -0.75 0.60 -2.30
CA ASP A 146 0.44 0.65 -1.45
C ASP A 146 1.74 0.38 -2.24
N LEU A 147 1.72 -0.59 -3.17
CA LEU A 147 2.84 -0.82 -4.08
C LEU A 147 3.15 0.41 -4.94
N ARG A 148 2.12 1.11 -5.42
CA ARG A 148 2.29 2.36 -6.18
C ARG A 148 2.82 3.49 -5.30
N LEU A 149 2.36 3.59 -4.06
CA LEU A 149 2.87 4.58 -3.12
C LEU A 149 4.36 4.35 -2.85
N ALA A 150 4.76 3.11 -2.63
CA ALA A 150 6.16 2.75 -2.41
C ALA A 150 7.05 3.07 -3.62
N LEU A 151 6.65 2.63 -4.83
CA LEU A 151 7.36 2.98 -6.05
C LEU A 151 7.37 4.49 -6.31
N GLY A 152 6.29 5.18 -5.97
CA GLY A 152 6.14 6.62 -6.14
C GLY A 152 7.16 7.43 -5.33
N VAL A 153 7.56 6.96 -4.14
CA VAL A 153 8.62 7.59 -3.34
C VAL A 153 9.96 7.49 -4.07
N MET A 154 10.34 6.29 -4.50
CA MET A 154 11.59 6.05 -5.23
C MET A 154 11.66 6.82 -6.57
N LEU A 155 10.51 7.03 -7.21
CA LEU A 155 10.38 7.74 -8.47
C LEU A 155 10.13 9.24 -8.32
N GLU A 156 10.09 9.76 -7.09
CA GLU A 156 9.78 11.17 -6.77
C GLU A 156 8.48 11.66 -7.42
N ILE A 157 7.45 10.81 -7.45
CA ILE A 157 6.13 11.13 -8.01
C ILE A 157 5.40 12.09 -7.06
N GLY A 158 5.02 13.26 -7.58
CA GLY A 158 4.25 14.28 -6.86
C GLY A 158 3.73 15.36 -7.81
N PRO A 159 3.12 16.44 -7.29
CA PRO A 159 2.54 17.52 -8.12
C PRO A 159 3.55 18.20 -9.06
N ARG A 160 4.84 18.16 -8.70
CA ARG A 160 5.97 18.68 -9.48
C ARG A 160 6.90 17.56 -9.98
N GLY A 161 6.50 16.30 -9.82
CA GLY A 161 7.28 15.14 -10.19
C GLY A 161 7.26 14.89 -11.71
N PRO A 162 8.07 13.95 -12.21
CA PRO A 162 8.19 13.69 -13.63
C PRO A 162 6.94 13.01 -14.19
N GLU A 163 6.36 13.57 -15.26
CA GLU A 163 5.28 12.91 -16.00
C GLU A 163 5.77 11.71 -16.82
N ARG A 164 7.06 11.71 -17.20
CA ARG A 164 7.76 10.63 -17.91
C ARG A 164 9.25 10.68 -17.58
N LEU A 165 9.90 9.51 -17.63
CA LEU A 165 11.35 9.41 -17.57
C LEU A 165 11.94 9.15 -18.97
N PRO A 166 13.13 9.71 -19.29
CA PRO A 166 13.87 9.34 -20.49
C PRO A 166 14.14 7.83 -20.56
N GLY A 167 14.20 7.26 -21.77
CA GLY A 167 14.40 5.81 -21.94
C GLY A 167 15.72 5.27 -21.40
N ASN A 168 16.75 6.12 -21.28
CA ASN A 168 18.05 5.79 -20.69
C ASN A 168 18.13 6.09 -19.18
N HIS A 169 17.04 6.55 -18.56
CA HIS A 169 17.02 6.84 -17.13
C HIS A 169 17.14 5.53 -16.32
N PRO A 170 17.97 5.48 -15.26
CA PRO A 170 18.15 4.26 -14.46
C PRO A 170 16.84 3.66 -13.91
N LEU A 171 15.87 4.53 -13.59
CA LEU A 171 14.56 4.14 -13.06
C LEU A 171 13.45 4.00 -14.12
N ALA A 172 13.76 4.05 -15.43
CA ALA A 172 12.74 3.96 -16.48
C ALA A 172 11.90 2.67 -16.39
N ALA A 173 12.53 1.54 -16.04
CA ALA A 173 11.82 0.27 -15.81
C ALA A 173 10.84 0.36 -14.64
N HIS A 174 11.25 0.94 -13.51
CA HIS A 174 10.40 1.12 -12.34
C HIS A 174 9.22 2.05 -12.63
N PHE A 175 9.44 3.11 -13.43
CA PHE A 175 8.37 3.99 -13.87
C PHE A 175 7.33 3.27 -14.73
N ASN A 176 7.77 2.38 -15.64
CA ASN A 176 6.85 1.55 -16.42
C ASN A 176 6.02 0.62 -15.53
N VAL A 177 6.62 0.06 -14.47
CA VAL A 177 5.89 -0.75 -13.48
C VAL A 177 4.86 0.09 -12.73
N TYR A 178 5.24 1.29 -12.27
CA TYR A 178 4.32 2.22 -11.61
C TYR A 178 3.10 2.57 -12.50
N GLN A 179 3.35 2.86 -13.78
CA GLN A 179 2.28 3.16 -14.73
C GLN A 179 1.40 1.93 -15.02
N TRP A 180 2.00 0.75 -15.12
CA TRP A 180 1.25 -0.49 -15.29
C TRP A 180 0.34 -0.80 -14.10
N LEU A 181 0.83 -0.65 -12.86
CA LEU A 181 0.02 -0.76 -11.64
C LEU A 181 -1.10 0.29 -11.61
N THR A 182 -0.83 1.49 -12.13
CA THR A 182 -1.81 2.58 -12.23
C THR A 182 -3.02 2.15 -13.07
N VAL A 183 -2.75 1.65 -14.28
CA VAL A 183 -3.78 1.18 -15.20
C VAL A 183 -4.49 -0.08 -14.66
N LEU A 184 -3.76 -0.97 -14.00
CA LEU A 184 -4.34 -2.17 -13.37
C LEU A 184 -5.39 -1.78 -12.33
N GLN A 185 -5.05 -0.87 -11.42
CA GLN A 185 -5.95 -0.40 -10.37
C GLN A 185 -7.14 0.37 -10.96
N GLU A 186 -6.91 1.26 -11.93
CA GLU A 186 -7.97 2.00 -12.61
C GLU A 186 -9.03 1.04 -13.19
N TYR A 187 -8.60 0.03 -13.96
CA TYR A 187 -9.55 -0.93 -14.53
C TYR A 187 -10.28 -1.76 -13.48
N LEU A 188 -9.65 -2.08 -12.36
CA LEU A 188 -10.30 -2.82 -11.28
C LEU A 188 -11.37 -1.96 -10.59
N VAL A 189 -11.05 -0.70 -10.28
CA VAL A 189 -11.97 0.28 -9.68
C VAL A 189 -13.19 0.51 -10.57
N LEU A 190 -12.97 0.77 -11.87
CA LEU A 190 -14.06 1.02 -12.82
C LEU A 190 -15.06 -0.14 -12.88
N VAL A 191 -14.54 -1.36 -12.88
CA VAL A 191 -15.34 -2.58 -12.91
C VAL A 191 -16.05 -2.86 -11.57
N LEU A 192 -15.43 -2.52 -10.44
CA LEU A 192 -16.06 -2.60 -9.11
C LEU A 192 -17.23 -1.61 -8.98
N MET A 193 -17.05 -0.38 -9.47
CA MET A 193 -18.08 0.66 -9.50
C MET A 193 -19.26 0.33 -10.45
N GLY A 194 -19.18 -0.76 -11.21
CA GLY A 194 -20.24 -1.18 -12.14
C GLY A 194 -20.42 -0.23 -13.33
N SER A 195 -19.43 0.62 -13.62
CA SER A 195 -19.50 1.54 -14.76
C SER A 195 -19.48 0.74 -16.06
N ARG A 196 -20.59 0.85 -16.81
CA ARG A 196 -20.82 0.25 -18.13
C ARG A 196 -19.98 0.91 -19.21
#